data_AF-A0A078ACK7-F1
#
_entry.id   AF-A0A078ACK7-F1
#
_cell.length_a   1.000
_cell.length_b   1.000
_cell.length_c   1.000
_cell.angle_alpha   90.00
_cell.angle_beta   90.00
_cell.angle_gamma   90.00
#
_symmetry.space_group_name_H-M   'P 1'
#
loop_
_entity.id
_entity.type
_entity.pdbx_description
1 polymer ?
#
loop_
_entity_poly.entity_id
_entity_poly.type
_entity_poly.pdbx_seq_one_letter_code
_entity_poly.pdbx_strand_id
1 'polypeptide(L)'
;MHAWYDFSMETFLMNHDHARASAAVINKHIADEIKILNNDYTKLILGGFSGGGITNFYVLFEQIQKRVGLMLGMACFPPDKFVDRIEQLSQSNDYQLILDQLRKVPIHLWYGEKDPFFVGKPTKTFFDRIIKACDFKDNFHTIEQKGVPHKISQEGLNHFYDLMLAFVESDQALPKL
;
A
#
# COMPACT_ATOMS: atom_id res chain seq x y z
N MET A 1 -17.54 17.03 -2.06
CA MET A 1 -16.36 16.38 -1.45
C MET A 1 -16.43 14.92 -1.88
N HIS A 2 -15.51 14.45 -2.73
CA HIS A 2 -15.53 13.05 -3.20
C HIS A 2 -14.62 12.24 -2.28
N ALA A 3 -15.19 11.27 -1.55
CA ALA A 3 -14.42 10.26 -0.84
C ALA A 3 -13.77 9.30 -1.84
N TRP A 4 -12.69 8.61 -1.44
CA TRP A 4 -12.02 7.60 -2.28
C TRP A 4 -12.92 6.42 -2.64
N TYR A 5 -13.94 6.17 -1.83
CA TYR A 5 -14.95 5.13 -2.03
C TYR A 5 -16.05 5.30 -0.99
N ASP A 6 -17.17 4.63 -1.22
CA ASP A 6 -18.22 4.54 -0.21
C ASP A 6 -17.84 3.49 0.83
N PHE A 7 -17.98 3.86 2.11
CA PHE A 7 -17.69 2.99 3.24
C PHE A 7 -18.85 3.04 4.23
N SER A 8 -19.36 1.88 4.63
CA SER A 8 -20.39 1.79 5.65
C SER A 8 -19.77 1.56 7.02
N MET A 9 -20.01 2.47 7.98
CA MET A 9 -19.61 2.28 9.37
C MET A 9 -20.44 1.20 10.09
N GLU A 10 -21.64 0.89 9.58
CA GLU A 10 -22.52 -0.13 10.16
C GLU A 10 -22.05 -1.54 9.79
N THR A 11 -21.76 -1.75 8.51
CA THR A 11 -21.37 -3.07 8.00
C THR A 11 -19.86 -3.24 7.86
N PHE A 12 -19.09 -2.15 7.99
CA PHE A 12 -17.64 -2.10 7.71
C PHE A 12 -17.29 -2.55 6.29
N LEU A 13 -18.25 -2.47 5.37
CA LEU A 13 -18.07 -2.84 3.98
C LEU A 13 -17.68 -1.62 3.15
N MET A 14 -16.75 -1.88 2.24
CA MET A 14 -16.26 -0.91 1.28
C MET A 14 -16.86 -1.18 -0.10
N ASN A 15 -17.19 -0.12 -0.84
CA ASN A 15 -17.49 -0.23 -2.26
C ASN A 15 -16.19 -0.36 -3.07
N HIS A 16 -15.86 -1.59 -3.47
CA HIS A 16 -14.63 -1.89 -4.20
C HIS A 16 -14.59 -1.30 -5.62
N ASP A 17 -15.74 -1.12 -6.27
CA ASP A 17 -15.78 -0.54 -7.61
C ASP A 17 -15.47 0.96 -7.56
N HIS A 18 -15.93 1.65 -6.51
CA HIS A 18 -15.52 3.04 -6.26
C HIS A 18 -14.02 3.12 -5.96
N ALA A 19 -13.49 2.23 -5.11
CA ALA A 19 -12.07 2.21 -4.77
C ALA A 19 -11.18 1.95 -6.01
N ARG A 20 -11.59 1.04 -6.89
CA ARG A 20 -10.93 0.80 -8.19
C ARG A 20 -11.00 2.01 -9.11
N ALA A 21 -12.15 2.68 -9.19
CA ALA A 21 -12.29 3.89 -9.99
C ALA A 21 -11.37 5.00 -9.48
N SER A 22 -11.28 5.18 -8.17
CA SER A 22 -10.32 6.11 -7.56
C SER A 22 -8.86 5.72 -7.83
N ALA A 23 -8.52 4.43 -7.73
CA ALA A 23 -7.19 3.94 -8.07
C ALA A 23 -6.81 4.21 -9.54
N ALA A 24 -7.76 4.05 -10.47
CA ALA A 24 -7.55 4.37 -11.89
C ALA A 24 -7.29 5.87 -12.11
N VAL A 25 -8.01 6.75 -11.39
CA VAL A 25 -7.76 8.20 -11.42
C VAL A 25 -6.38 8.53 -10.87
N ILE A 26 -5.99 7.96 -9.72
CA ILE A 26 -4.65 8.14 -9.14
C ILE A 26 -3.58 7.66 -10.13
N ASN A 27 -3.76 6.49 -10.73
CA ASN A 27 -2.81 5.93 -11.69
C ASN A 27 -2.64 6.82 -12.93
N LYS A 28 -3.70 7.53 -13.36
CA LYS A 28 -3.59 8.52 -14.44
C LYS A 28 -2.64 9.66 -14.05
N HIS A 29 -2.76 10.19 -12.83
CA HIS A 29 -1.85 11.22 -12.34
C HIS A 29 -0.41 10.70 -12.22
N ILE A 30 -0.23 9.48 -11.70
CA ILE A 30 1.09 8.83 -11.62
C ILE A 30 1.69 8.66 -13.01
N ALA A 31 0.91 8.22 -14.00
CA ALA A 31 1.38 8.02 -15.36
C ALA A 31 1.85 9.32 -16.04
N ASP A 32 1.32 10.47 -15.63
CA ASP A 32 1.77 11.77 -16.12
C ASP A 32 3.06 12.23 -15.42
N GLU A 33 3.15 12.09 -14.10
CA GLU A 33 4.35 12.43 -13.33
C GLU A 33 5.55 11.52 -13.66
N ILE A 34 5.30 10.22 -13.84
CA ILE A 34 6.39 9.25 -14.05
C ILE A 34 7.12 9.48 -15.37
N LYS A 35 6.49 10.11 -16.36
CA LYS A 35 7.13 10.50 -17.62
C LYS A 35 8.28 11.48 -17.38
N ILE A 36 8.11 12.40 -16.41
CA ILE A 36 9.13 13.37 -16.00
C ILE A 36 10.32 12.63 -15.33
N LEU A 37 10.04 11.49 -14.70
CA LEU A 37 11.02 10.63 -14.06
C LEU A 37 11.53 9.51 -14.99
N ASN A 38 11.52 9.72 -16.31
CA ASN A 38 11.98 8.75 -17.31
C ASN A 38 11.26 7.38 -17.25
N ASN A 39 9.99 7.38 -16.85
CA ASN A 39 9.18 6.18 -16.61
C ASN A 39 9.76 5.23 -15.54
N ASP A 40 10.60 5.77 -14.63
CA ASP A 40 11.21 5.00 -13.56
C ASP A 40 10.29 4.93 -12.32
N TYR A 41 9.49 3.86 -12.27
CA TYR A 41 8.60 3.59 -11.13
C TYR A 41 9.34 3.37 -9.82
N THR A 42 10.64 3.06 -9.83
CA THR A 42 11.41 2.90 -8.59
C THR A 42 11.62 4.21 -7.85
N LYS A 43 11.34 5.36 -8.48
CA LYS A 43 11.32 6.70 -7.86
C LYS A 43 9.98 7.09 -7.23
N LEU A 44 8.95 6.27 -7.43
CA LEU A 44 7.60 6.52 -6.93
C LEU A 44 7.46 6.03 -5.49
N ILE A 45 6.97 6.92 -4.62
CA ILE A 45 6.51 6.58 -3.26
C ILE A 45 4.98 6.65 -3.23
N LEU A 46 4.33 5.57 -2.82
CA LEU A 46 2.88 5.52 -2.59
C LEU A 46 2.59 5.69 -1.09
N GLY A 47 2.16 6.88 -0.67
CA GLY A 47 1.83 7.19 0.73
C GLY A 47 0.33 7.37 0.96
N GLY A 48 -0.18 7.03 2.14
CA GLY A 48 -1.59 7.31 2.47
C GLY A 48 -1.99 7.04 3.93
N PHE A 49 -3.03 7.75 4.38
CA PHE A 49 -3.70 7.51 5.66
C PHE A 49 -5.11 6.95 5.43
N SER A 50 -5.53 5.97 6.24
CA SER A 50 -6.87 5.39 6.21
C SER A 50 -7.28 5.02 4.77
N GLY A 51 -8.40 5.53 4.27
CA GLY A 51 -8.87 5.23 2.91
C GLY A 51 -7.89 5.54 1.78
N GLY A 52 -7.01 6.53 1.94
CA GLY A 52 -5.94 6.79 0.97
C GLY A 52 -4.93 5.64 0.91
N GLY A 53 -4.52 5.12 2.08
CA GLY A 53 -3.63 3.95 2.16
C GLY A 53 -4.28 2.68 1.64
N ILE A 54 -5.59 2.51 1.84
CA ILE A 54 -6.36 1.40 1.29
C ILE A 54 -6.35 1.44 -0.25
N THR A 55 -6.54 2.63 -0.83
CA THR A 55 -6.57 2.81 -2.29
C THR A 55 -5.21 2.50 -2.93
N ASN A 56 -4.10 2.73 -2.23
CA ASN A 56 -2.75 2.40 -2.72
C ASN A 56 -2.56 0.90 -3.01
N PHE A 57 -3.29 0.00 -2.34
CA PHE A 57 -3.26 -1.43 -2.69
C PHE A 57 -3.80 -1.69 -4.09
N TYR A 58 -4.92 -1.05 -4.47
CA TYR A 58 -5.47 -1.15 -5.82
C TYR A 58 -4.53 -0.52 -6.86
N VAL A 59 -3.93 0.63 -6.53
CA VAL A 59 -2.95 1.29 -7.39
C VAL A 59 -1.75 0.36 -7.64
N LEU A 60 -1.18 -0.24 -6.61
CA LEU A 60 0.01 -1.08 -6.74
C LEU A 60 -0.28 -2.40 -7.47
N PHE A 61 -1.29 -3.16 -7.01
CA PHE A 61 -1.52 -4.53 -7.46
C PHE A 61 -2.40 -4.64 -8.71
N GLU A 62 -3.33 -3.72 -8.94
CA GLU A 62 -4.23 -3.79 -10.11
C GLU A 62 -3.85 -2.79 -11.22
N GLN A 63 -3.26 -1.63 -10.89
CA GLN A 63 -3.00 -0.59 -11.90
C GLN A 63 -1.53 -0.53 -12.37
N ILE A 64 -0.59 -0.43 -11.44
CA ILE A 64 0.84 -0.24 -11.75
C ILE A 64 1.52 -1.57 -12.10
N GLN A 65 1.36 -2.60 -11.25
CA GLN A 65 1.92 -3.94 -11.45
C GLN A 65 3.43 -3.96 -11.77
N LYS A 66 4.16 -3.00 -11.19
CA LYS A 66 5.61 -2.81 -11.33
C LYS A 66 6.22 -2.56 -9.96
N ARG A 67 7.53 -2.75 -9.87
CA ARG A 67 8.28 -2.31 -8.69
C ARG A 67 8.19 -0.79 -8.56
N VAL A 68 7.59 -0.34 -7.47
CA VAL A 68 7.70 1.04 -7.00
C VAL A 68 8.80 1.18 -5.95
N GLY A 69 9.20 2.41 -5.66
CA GLY A 69 10.27 2.69 -4.70
C GLY A 69 9.92 2.32 -3.27
N LEU A 70 8.73 2.70 -2.82
CA LEU A 70 8.25 2.49 -1.46
C LEU A 70 6.73 2.63 -1.40
N MET A 71 6.06 1.83 -0.57
CA MET A 71 4.66 2.03 -0.19
C MET A 71 4.56 2.22 1.32
N LEU A 72 3.93 3.31 1.75
CA LEU A 72 3.72 3.68 3.14
C LEU A 72 2.22 3.82 3.41
N GLY A 73 1.75 3.23 4.50
CA GLY A 73 0.33 3.29 4.86
C GLY A 73 0.13 3.44 6.35
N MET A 74 -0.70 4.39 6.78
CA MET A 74 -1.05 4.55 8.20
C MET A 74 -2.53 4.32 8.44
N ALA A 75 -2.84 3.55 9.47
CA ALA A 75 -4.20 3.21 9.90
C ALA A 75 -5.09 2.72 8.74
N CYS A 76 -4.51 1.90 7.87
CA CYS A 76 -5.15 1.38 6.65
C CYS A 76 -4.95 -0.14 6.54
N PHE A 77 -5.84 -0.81 5.82
CA PHE A 77 -5.83 -2.27 5.67
C PHE A 77 -6.29 -2.71 4.28
N PRO A 78 -5.82 -3.86 3.78
CA PRO A 78 -6.37 -4.45 2.58
C PRO A 78 -7.82 -4.91 2.85
N PRO A 79 -8.78 -4.56 1.98
CA PRO A 79 -10.15 -5.06 2.07
C PRO A 79 -10.23 -6.56 1.82
N ASP A 80 -11.20 -7.25 2.42
CA ASP A 80 -11.42 -8.70 2.30
C ASP A 80 -11.47 -9.20 0.84
N LYS A 81 -12.35 -8.65 0.01
CA LYS A 81 -12.47 -9.06 -1.41
C LYS A 81 -11.22 -8.75 -2.22
N PHE A 82 -10.42 -7.77 -1.78
CA PHE A 82 -9.13 -7.49 -2.41
C PHE A 82 -8.11 -8.57 -2.05
N VAL A 83 -8.05 -9.00 -0.79
CA VAL A 83 -7.18 -10.13 -0.37
C VAL A 83 -7.52 -11.39 -1.16
N ASP A 84 -8.80 -11.75 -1.25
CA ASP A 84 -9.26 -12.91 -2.01
C ASP A 84 -8.84 -12.79 -3.49
N ARG A 85 -8.93 -11.59 -4.06
CA ARG A 85 -8.50 -11.32 -5.44
C ARG A 85 -7.00 -11.51 -5.61
N ILE A 86 -6.17 -11.04 -4.68
CA ILE A 86 -4.72 -11.22 -4.73
C ILE A 86 -4.34 -12.69 -4.62
N GLU A 87 -4.99 -13.47 -3.76
CA GLU A 87 -4.78 -14.91 -3.64
C GLU A 87 -5.13 -15.67 -4.92
N GLN A 88 -6.19 -15.26 -5.63
CA GLN A 88 -6.54 -15.83 -6.92
C GLN A 88 -5.52 -15.46 -8.00
N LEU A 89 -5.14 -14.18 -8.05
CA LEU A 89 -4.16 -13.69 -9.03
C LEU A 89 -2.80 -14.37 -8.83
N SER A 90 -2.38 -14.58 -7.58
CA SER A 90 -1.09 -15.21 -7.27
C SER A 90 -0.99 -16.68 -7.66
N GLN A 91 -2.08 -17.32 -8.10
CA GLN A 91 -2.08 -18.68 -8.62
C GLN A 91 -1.97 -18.71 -10.16
N SER A 92 -2.10 -17.56 -10.83
CA SER A 92 -1.97 -17.44 -12.28
C SER A 92 -0.50 -17.38 -12.71
N ASN A 93 -0.15 -18.09 -13.79
CA ASN A 93 1.18 -18.05 -14.38
C ASN A 93 1.57 -16.64 -14.85
N ASP A 94 0.64 -15.92 -15.50
CA ASP A 94 0.91 -14.58 -16.04
C ASP A 94 1.21 -13.57 -14.92
N TYR A 95 0.64 -13.80 -13.74
CA TYR A 95 0.82 -12.91 -12.60
C TYR A 95 2.11 -13.18 -11.83
N GLN A 96 2.79 -14.33 -12.04
CA GLN A 96 4.07 -14.61 -11.37
C GLN A 96 5.15 -13.59 -11.74
N LEU A 97 5.22 -13.19 -13.01
CA LEU A 97 6.18 -12.16 -13.46
C LEU A 97 5.90 -10.80 -12.80
N ILE A 98 4.63 -10.48 -12.60
CA ILE A 98 4.21 -9.28 -11.86
C ILE A 98 4.62 -9.41 -10.39
N LEU A 99 4.37 -10.57 -9.76
CA LEU A 99 4.77 -10.82 -8.38
C LEU A 99 6.27 -10.69 -8.16
N ASP A 100 7.11 -11.13 -9.09
CA ASP A 100 8.57 -10.96 -8.99
C ASP A 100 8.99 -9.49 -8.91
N GLN A 101 8.25 -8.59 -9.55
CA GLN A 101 8.45 -7.14 -9.43
C GLN A 101 7.89 -6.61 -8.13
N LEU A 102 6.66 -7.00 -7.79
CA LEU A 102 5.98 -6.54 -6.58
C LEU A 102 6.74 -6.93 -5.32
N ARG A 103 7.28 -8.17 -5.22
CA ARG A 103 8.08 -8.66 -4.08
C ARG A 103 9.26 -7.78 -3.72
N LYS A 104 9.75 -6.94 -4.64
CA LYS A 104 10.87 -6.02 -4.45
C LYS A 104 10.45 -4.62 -3.99
N VAL A 105 9.16 -4.39 -3.79
CA VAL A 105 8.60 -3.15 -3.26
C VAL A 105 8.64 -3.23 -1.73
N PRO A 106 9.37 -2.33 -1.05
CA PRO A 106 9.25 -2.17 0.38
C PRO A 106 7.87 -1.58 0.73
N ILE A 107 7.12 -2.26 1.59
CA ILE A 107 5.78 -1.90 2.04
C ILE A 107 5.82 -1.79 3.56
N HIS A 108 5.57 -0.59 4.10
CA HIS A 108 5.53 -0.33 5.53
C HIS A 108 4.15 0.20 5.93
N LEU A 109 3.49 -0.55 6.81
CA LEU A 109 2.17 -0.20 7.33
C LEU A 109 2.24 0.03 8.83
N TRP A 110 1.71 1.16 9.27
CA TRP A 110 1.68 1.56 10.67
C TRP A 110 0.24 1.65 11.15
N TYR A 111 -0.11 1.05 12.28
CA TYR A 111 -1.44 1.18 12.86
C TYR A 111 -1.41 1.19 14.37
N GLY A 112 -2.47 1.73 14.97
CA GLY A 112 -2.66 1.72 16.41
C GLY A 112 -3.38 0.46 16.88
N GLU A 113 -2.93 -0.13 17.98
CA GLU A 113 -3.57 -1.31 18.61
C GLU A 113 -5.04 -1.04 18.98
N LYS A 114 -5.38 0.20 19.35
CA LYS A 114 -6.74 0.60 19.75
C LYS A 114 -7.55 1.17 18.59
N ASP A 115 -7.07 1.03 17.36
CA ASP A 115 -7.82 1.47 16.19
C ASP A 115 -9.10 0.62 16.03
N PRO A 116 -10.31 1.22 16.08
CA PRO A 116 -11.58 0.49 15.97
C PRO A 116 -11.73 -0.28 14.65
N PHE A 117 -10.96 0.05 13.61
CA PHE A 117 -10.93 -0.71 12.36
C PHE A 117 -10.05 -1.96 12.41
N PHE A 118 -9.28 -2.15 13.49
CA PHE A 118 -8.37 -3.29 13.71
C PHE A 118 -8.78 -4.13 14.92
N VAL A 119 -9.34 -3.51 15.97
CA VAL A 119 -9.79 -4.22 17.17
C VAL A 119 -10.92 -5.20 16.84
N GLY A 120 -10.69 -6.49 17.08
CA GLY A 120 -11.68 -7.54 16.83
C GLY A 120 -11.97 -7.80 15.35
N LYS A 121 -11.13 -7.29 14.44
CA LYS A 121 -11.25 -7.47 12.99
C LYS A 121 -10.14 -8.39 12.47
N PRO A 122 -10.39 -9.15 11.39
CA PRO A 122 -9.40 -10.05 10.78
C PRO A 122 -8.27 -9.32 10.03
N THR A 123 -8.03 -8.04 10.31
CA THR A 123 -7.10 -7.18 9.57
C THR A 123 -5.67 -7.73 9.57
N LYS A 124 -5.19 -8.24 10.71
CA LYS A 124 -3.88 -8.90 10.78
C LYS A 124 -3.83 -10.14 9.87
N THR A 125 -4.89 -10.95 9.92
CA THR A 125 -5.04 -12.11 9.02
C THR A 125 -5.05 -11.71 7.55
N PHE A 126 -5.62 -10.56 7.20
CA PHE A 126 -5.60 -10.06 5.83
C PHE A 126 -4.20 -9.67 5.34
N PHE A 127 -3.39 -9.03 6.19
CA PHE A 127 -1.98 -8.80 5.87
C PHE A 127 -1.22 -10.12 5.69
N ASP A 128 -1.35 -11.04 6.64
CA ASP A 128 -0.67 -12.35 6.60
C ASP A 128 -1.01 -13.13 5.32
N ARG A 129 -2.27 -13.06 4.89
CA ARG A 129 -2.75 -13.67 3.65
C ARG A 129 -2.10 -13.05 2.41
N ILE A 130 -2.02 -11.72 2.31
CA ILE A 130 -1.31 -11.06 1.20
C ILE A 130 0.18 -11.41 1.21
N ILE A 131 0.82 -11.36 2.39
CA ILE A 131 2.24 -11.70 2.55
C ILE A 131 2.50 -13.11 2.05
N LYS A 132 1.64 -14.07 2.43
CA LYS A 132 1.74 -15.47 2.02
C LYS A 132 1.47 -15.65 0.52
N ALA A 133 0.41 -15.04 0.00
CA ALA A 133 0.01 -15.16 -1.41
C ALA A 133 1.10 -14.64 -2.35
N CYS A 134 1.76 -13.55 -1.96
CA CYS A 134 2.76 -12.88 -2.79
C CYS A 134 4.20 -13.21 -2.41
N ASP A 135 4.46 -13.97 -1.35
CA ASP A 135 5.80 -14.27 -0.80
C ASP A 135 6.62 -13.02 -0.44
N PHE A 136 6.03 -12.08 0.30
CA PHE A 136 6.63 -10.79 0.67
C PHE A 136 7.59 -10.83 1.90
N LYS A 137 8.23 -11.97 2.16
CA LYS A 137 8.89 -12.26 3.45
C LYS A 137 9.78 -11.13 4.00
N ASP A 138 10.53 -10.45 3.14
CA ASP A 138 11.52 -9.46 3.56
C ASP A 138 11.11 -8.00 3.32
N ASN A 139 10.00 -7.76 2.61
CA ASN A 139 9.65 -6.42 2.11
C ASN A 139 8.27 -5.93 2.53
N PHE A 140 7.51 -6.68 3.34
CA PHE A 140 6.22 -6.23 3.85
C PHE A 140 6.24 -6.20 5.38
N HIS A 141 6.18 -5.00 5.93
CA HIS A 141 6.33 -4.73 7.35
C HIS A 141 5.04 -4.12 7.90
N THR A 142 4.49 -4.74 8.94
CA THR A 142 3.36 -4.21 9.71
C THR A 142 3.83 -3.82 11.10
N ILE A 143 3.59 -2.58 11.51
CA ILE A 143 4.03 -2.00 12.77
C ILE A 143 2.80 -1.62 13.58
N GLU A 144 2.64 -2.25 14.74
CA GLU A 144 1.55 -1.96 15.69
C GLU A 144 2.07 -1.07 16.82
N GLN A 145 1.41 0.07 17.03
CA GLN A 145 1.71 0.98 18.12
C GLN A 145 0.70 0.82 19.27
N LYS A 146 1.21 0.51 20.47
CA LYS A 146 0.40 0.26 21.66
C LYS A 146 -0.37 1.50 22.13
N GLY A 147 -1.63 1.29 22.52
CA GLY A 147 -2.46 2.35 23.10
C GLY A 147 -2.93 3.46 22.14
N VAL A 148 -2.62 3.37 20.85
CA VAL A 148 -2.98 4.39 19.85
C VAL A 148 -4.31 4.04 19.16
N PRO A 149 -5.29 4.98 19.11
CA PRO A 149 -6.54 4.80 18.35
C PRO A 149 -6.35 5.15 16.86
N HIS A 150 -7.44 5.25 16.09
CA HIS A 150 -7.41 5.68 14.68
C HIS A 150 -6.92 7.12 14.55
N LYS A 151 -5.63 7.32 14.26
CA LYS A 151 -5.03 8.64 14.04
C LYS A 151 -3.69 8.55 13.31
N ILE A 152 -3.21 9.70 12.86
CA ILE A 152 -1.81 9.87 12.50
C ILE A 152 -0.97 9.97 13.78
N SER A 153 0.04 9.11 13.95
CA SER A 153 0.94 9.16 15.10
C SER A 153 2.27 9.81 14.74
N GLN A 154 2.81 10.62 15.64
CA GLN A 154 4.12 11.26 15.42
C GLN A 154 5.24 10.22 15.29
N GLU A 155 5.17 9.14 16.08
CA GLU A 155 6.13 8.03 16.00
C GLU A 155 6.11 7.37 14.62
N GLY A 156 4.91 7.11 14.06
CA GLY A 156 4.77 6.56 12.72
C GLY A 156 5.21 7.53 11.63
N LEU A 157 4.97 8.84 11.81
CA LEU A 157 5.47 9.87 10.90
C LEU A 157 7.00 9.92 10.91
N ASN A 158 7.63 9.87 12.07
CA ASN A 158 9.10 9.84 12.18
C ASN A 158 9.67 8.60 11.48
N HIS A 159 9.08 7.43 11.72
CA HIS A 159 9.48 6.20 11.05
C HIS A 159 9.38 6.32 9.51
N PHE A 160 8.27 6.83 9.00
CA PHE A 160 8.08 7.04 7.56
C PHE A 160 9.03 8.09 7.00
N TYR A 161 9.32 9.15 7.75
CA TYR A 161 10.31 10.15 7.38
C TYR A 161 11.70 9.53 7.22
N ASP A 162 12.15 8.74 8.18
CA ASP A 162 13.46 8.07 8.13
C ASP A 162 13.56 7.11 6.92
N LEU A 163 12.48 6.39 6.59
CA LEU A 163 12.42 5.54 5.40
C LEU A 163 12.50 6.36 4.10
N MET A 164 11.79 7.49 4.04
CA MET A 164 11.85 8.37 2.87
C MET A 164 13.24 8.98 2.69
N LEU A 165 13.91 9.37 3.78
CA LEU A 165 15.30 9.84 3.72
C LEU A 165 16.22 8.74 3.20
N ALA A 166 16.17 7.54 3.78
CA ALA A 166 17.00 6.41 3.35
C ALA A 166 16.77 6.06 1.87
N PHE A 167 15.52 6.11 1.41
CA PHE A 167 15.16 5.93 0.01
C PHE A 167 15.83 6.97 -0.90
N VAL A 168 15.69 8.26 -0.57
CA VAL A 168 16.29 9.36 -1.36
C VAL A 168 17.82 9.28 -1.36
N GLU A 169 18.44 8.99 -0.21
CA GLU A 169 19.90 8.88 -0.08
C GLU A 169 20.48 7.68 -0.84
N SER A 170 19.74 6.56 -0.90
CA SER A 170 20.14 5.40 -1.69
C SER A 170 20.13 5.66 -3.20
N ASP A 171 19.25 6.56 -3.67
CA ASP A 171 19.16 6.99 -5.07
C ASP A 171 20.22 8.06 -5.43
N GLN A 172 20.78 8.77 -4.43
CA GLN A 172 21.89 9.72 -4.61
C GLN A 172 23.26 9.06 -4.83
N ALA A 173 23.33 7.72 -4.83
CA ALA A 173 24.52 6.96 -5.24
C ALA A 173 24.69 6.87 -6.77
N LEU A 174 24.22 7.87 -7.54
CA LEU A 174 24.50 7.97 -8.97
C LEU A 174 25.88 8.63 -9.19
N PRO A 175 26.74 8.05 -10.03
CA PRO A 175 28.06 8.59 -10.32
C PRO A 175 27.93 9.99 -10.94
N LYS A 176 28.87 10.88 -10.58
CA LYS A 176 29.05 12.17 -11.24
C LYS A 176 29.18 11.94 -12.75
N LEU A 177 28.35 12.64 -13.53
CA LEU A 177 28.55 12.82 -14.98
C LEU A 177 29.93 13.43 -15.25
#